data_AF-R6QKF3-F1
#
_entry.id   AF-R6QKF3-F1
#
_cell.length_a   1.000
_cell.length_b   1.000
_cell.length_c   1.000
_cell.angle_alpha   90.00
_cell.angle_beta   90.00
_cell.angle_gamma   90.00
#
_symmetry.space_group_name_H-M   'P 1'
#
loop_
_entity.id
_entity.type
_entity.pdbx_description
1 polymer ?
#
loop_
_entity_poly.entity_id
_entity_poly.type
_entity_poly.pdbx_seq_one_letter_code
_entity_poly.pdbx_strand_id
1 'polypeptide(L)'
;MQYKVKIMKKALGKFLLILLAMSFISSFIPATAFAKSGEDADLKSIEVSCGVLDPKFDGSKTKYTLYIPSDLTQIVITPTPKSENAKANKINLTLGTKQEPEITVSCTCADDKKEYTIQIKRIDKTTNEIEKEISQNGYAVYVTNQKFFQKTDFLVCACAVLIGVLIITLLYLFTRKKLIKAYDENEKPFYRID
;
A
#
# COMPACT_ATOMS: atom_id res chain seq x y z
N MET A 1 62.73 22.07 53.89
CA MET A 1 61.49 22.82 53.56
C MET A 1 61.24 22.95 52.05
N GLN A 2 62.27 23.17 51.23
CA GLN A 2 62.12 23.38 49.76
C GLN A 2 61.49 22.21 48.99
N TYR A 3 61.71 20.95 49.44
CA TYR A 3 61.15 19.76 48.79
C TYR A 3 59.61 19.65 48.94
N LYS A 4 59.07 19.96 50.12
CA LYS A 4 57.62 19.99 50.37
C LYS A 4 56.90 21.03 49.51
N VAL A 5 57.50 22.21 49.33
CA VAL A 5 56.92 23.29 48.51
C VAL A 5 56.87 22.90 47.03
N LYS A 6 57.89 22.20 46.52
CA LYS A 6 57.93 21.73 45.13
C LYS A 6 56.87 20.64 44.85
N ILE A 7 56.62 19.75 45.80
CA ILE A 7 55.56 18.73 45.72
C ILE A 7 54.18 19.39 45.78
N MET A 8 53.97 20.34 46.69
CA MET A 8 52.69 21.05 46.80
C MET A 8 52.35 21.86 45.55
N LYS A 9 53.31 22.55 44.94
CA LYS A 9 53.07 23.28 43.67
C LYS A 9 52.72 22.33 42.52
N LYS A 10 53.35 21.15 42.45
CA LYS A 10 53.05 20.12 41.44
C LYS A 10 51.68 19.45 41.67
N ALA A 11 51.30 19.25 42.93
CA ALA A 11 49.98 18.74 43.31
C ALA A 11 48.88 19.77 43.04
N LEU A 12 49.12 21.05 43.35
CA LEU A 12 48.19 22.14 43.12
C LEU A 12 47.95 22.37 41.62
N GLY A 13 48.99 22.30 40.78
CA GLY A 13 48.85 22.39 39.33
C GLY A 13 48.05 21.22 38.73
N LYS A 14 48.26 20.00 39.24
CA LYS A 14 47.48 18.82 38.82
C LYS A 14 46.02 18.90 39.28
N PHE A 15 45.78 19.41 40.49
CA PHE A 15 44.43 19.63 41.01
C PHE A 15 43.67 20.72 40.24
N LEU A 16 44.36 21.82 39.88
CA LEU A 16 43.81 22.88 39.05
C LEU A 16 43.48 22.39 37.64
N LEU A 17 44.32 21.52 37.06
CA LEU A 17 44.08 20.91 35.74
C LEU A 17 42.88 19.93 35.76
N ILE A 18 42.71 19.16 36.85
CA ILE A 18 41.56 18.26 37.03
C ILE A 18 40.26 19.06 37.22
N LEU A 19 40.29 20.17 37.96
CA LEU A 19 39.13 21.07 38.12
C LEU A 19 38.72 21.72 36.79
N LEU A 20 39.70 22.14 35.97
CA LEU A 20 39.43 22.68 34.63
C LEU A 20 38.84 21.62 33.68
N ALA A 21 39.30 20.36 33.79
CA ALA A 21 38.74 19.26 33.01
C ALA A 21 37.31 18.88 33.43
N MET A 22 36.99 18.92 34.73
CA MET A 22 35.64 18.63 35.23
C MET A 22 34.61 19.69 34.79
N SER A 23 35.02 20.95 34.67
CA SER A 23 34.14 22.03 34.18
C SER A 23 33.89 21.99 32.67
N PHE A 24 34.70 21.22 31.92
CA PHE A 24 34.51 21.01 30.48
C PHE A 24 33.52 19.87 30.16
N ILE A 25 33.20 19.03 31.15
CA ILE A 25 32.26 17.90 30.99
C ILE A 25 30.82 18.33 31.33
N SER A 26 30.63 19.46 32.03
CA SER A 26 29.30 19.96 32.41
C SER A 26 28.52 20.67 31.28
N SER A 27 29.07 20.77 30.07
CA SER A 27 28.42 21.39 28.90
C SER A 27 27.96 20.40 27.82
N PHE A 28 27.99 19.10 28.09
CA PHE A 28 27.39 18.08 27.21
C PHE A 28 26.26 17.34 27.94
N ILE A 29 25.22 18.10 28.29
CA ILE A 29 23.88 17.52 28.38
C ILE A 29 23.27 17.80 27.00
N PRO A 30 23.10 16.81 26.10
CA PRO A 30 22.22 17.03 24.96
C PRO A 30 20.88 17.44 25.56
N ALA A 31 20.38 18.61 25.18
CA ALA A 31 19.07 19.09 25.61
C ALA A 31 18.09 17.94 25.43
N THR A 32 17.60 17.39 26.54
CA THR A 32 16.48 16.45 26.53
C THR A 32 15.40 17.13 25.73
N ALA A 33 15.04 16.50 24.61
CA ALA A 33 14.02 16.95 23.70
C ALA A 33 12.86 17.55 24.50
N PHE A 34 12.63 18.85 24.33
CA PHE A 34 11.31 19.39 24.61
C PHE A 34 10.35 18.47 23.89
N ALA A 35 9.39 17.89 24.61
CA ALA A 35 8.22 17.32 23.97
C ALA A 35 7.67 18.40 23.04
N LYS A 36 7.90 18.22 21.74
CA LYS A 36 7.52 19.15 20.69
C LYS A 36 6.00 19.13 20.64
N SER A 37 5.41 20.06 21.37
CA SER A 37 3.97 20.16 21.55
C SER A 37 3.33 20.57 20.23
N GLY A 38 2.81 19.59 19.48
CA GLY A 38 1.89 19.81 18.37
C GLY A 38 2.52 20.06 16.99
N GLU A 39 3.80 19.79 16.80
CA GLU A 39 4.43 19.82 15.48
C GLU A 39 4.69 18.38 15.00
N ASP A 40 3.63 17.76 14.48
CA ASP A 40 3.67 16.48 13.77
C ASP A 40 3.61 16.71 12.24
N ALA A 41 4.27 15.85 11.46
CA ALA A 41 4.15 15.84 10.01
C ALA A 41 2.93 15.04 9.51
N ASP A 42 1.91 14.86 10.36
CA ASP A 42 0.71 14.09 10.02
C ASP A 42 -0.29 14.92 9.21
N LEU A 43 -1.03 14.25 8.33
CA LEU A 43 -2.19 14.82 7.65
C LEU A 43 -3.48 14.56 8.45
N LYS A 44 -4.31 15.60 8.56
CA LYS A 44 -5.67 15.53 9.13
C LYS A 44 -6.68 15.00 8.11
N SER A 45 -6.53 15.39 6.85
CA SER A 45 -7.41 14.96 5.75
C SER A 45 -6.70 15.04 4.41
N ILE A 46 -7.20 14.27 3.45
CA ILE A 46 -6.86 14.40 2.03
C ILE A 46 -8.20 14.51 1.29
N GLU A 47 -8.43 15.66 0.66
CA GLU A 47 -9.57 15.88 -0.21
C GLU A 47 -9.16 15.70 -1.67
N VAL A 48 -9.99 15.02 -2.44
CA VAL A 48 -9.77 14.76 -3.87
C VAL A 48 -10.92 15.38 -4.66
N SER A 49 -10.62 16.03 -5.78
CA SER A 49 -11.64 16.73 -6.58
C SER A 49 -12.66 15.79 -7.21
N CYS A 50 -12.26 14.55 -7.50
CA CYS A 50 -13.12 13.51 -8.04
C CYS A 50 -12.55 12.13 -7.67
N GLY A 51 -13.42 11.15 -7.48
CA GLY A 51 -13.06 9.79 -7.12
C GLY A 51 -13.17 9.48 -5.62
N VAL A 52 -12.73 8.27 -5.25
CA VAL A 52 -12.82 7.75 -3.88
C VAL A 52 -11.48 7.16 -3.47
N LEU A 53 -11.04 7.53 -2.28
CA LEU A 53 -9.87 6.95 -1.64
C LEU A 53 -10.26 5.68 -0.87
N ASP A 54 -9.55 4.58 -1.11
CA ASP A 54 -9.68 3.33 -0.38
C ASP A 54 -8.32 2.86 0.15
N PRO A 55 -8.21 2.56 1.46
CA PRO A 55 -9.24 2.75 2.50
C PRO A 55 -9.64 4.22 2.67
N LYS A 56 -10.78 4.48 3.33
CA LYS A 56 -11.10 5.85 3.78
C LYS A 56 -9.89 6.42 4.53
N PHE A 57 -9.58 7.69 4.26
CA PHE A 57 -8.39 8.34 4.79
C PHE A 57 -8.30 8.20 6.32
N ASP A 58 -7.12 7.77 6.78
CA ASP A 58 -6.74 7.61 8.17
C ASP A 58 -5.25 7.97 8.31
N GLY A 59 -4.91 8.99 9.11
CA GLY A 59 -3.53 9.48 9.25
C GLY A 59 -2.51 8.43 9.69
N SER A 60 -2.95 7.29 10.26
CA SER A 60 -2.08 6.15 10.59
C SER A 60 -1.61 5.35 9.37
N LYS A 61 -2.33 5.41 8.25
CA LYS A 61 -2.00 4.69 7.01
C LYS A 61 -1.32 5.61 6.01
N THR A 62 -0.30 5.09 5.34
CA THR A 62 0.50 5.81 4.34
C THR A 62 0.30 5.30 2.92
N LYS A 63 -0.55 4.28 2.70
CA LYS A 63 -0.80 3.69 1.37
C LYS A 63 -2.29 3.67 1.07
N TYR A 64 -2.65 4.16 -0.11
CA TYR A 64 -4.03 4.28 -0.56
C TYR A 64 -4.16 3.96 -2.05
N THR A 65 -5.36 3.59 -2.45
CA THR A 65 -5.76 3.55 -3.86
C THR A 65 -6.83 4.61 -4.10
N LEU A 66 -6.64 5.44 -5.12
CA LEU A 66 -7.60 6.45 -5.54
C LEU A 66 -8.29 5.99 -6.82
N TYR A 67 -9.57 5.68 -6.70
CA TYR A 67 -10.39 5.23 -7.81
C TYR A 67 -11.01 6.42 -8.53
N ILE A 68 -10.71 6.56 -9.82
CA ILE A 68 -11.18 7.68 -10.65
C ILE A 68 -11.95 7.16 -11.89
N PRO A 69 -12.87 7.96 -12.47
CA PRO A 69 -13.54 7.61 -13.72
C PRO A 69 -12.58 7.36 -14.89
N SER A 70 -13.03 6.59 -15.88
CA SER A 70 -12.23 6.23 -17.06
C SER A 70 -11.87 7.44 -17.95
N ASP A 71 -12.73 8.46 -17.97
CA ASP A 71 -12.65 9.67 -18.79
C ASP A 71 -12.01 10.87 -18.09
N LEU A 72 -11.68 10.75 -16.80
CA LEU A 72 -11.11 11.86 -16.03
C LEU A 72 -9.67 12.18 -16.48
N THR A 73 -9.42 13.44 -16.83
CA THR A 73 -8.11 13.93 -17.31
C THR A 73 -7.42 14.88 -16.33
N GLN A 74 -8.14 15.44 -15.37
CA GLN A 74 -7.59 16.35 -14.37
C GLN A 74 -8.04 15.96 -12.97
N ILE A 75 -7.09 15.95 -12.05
CA ILE A 75 -7.36 15.68 -10.64
C ILE A 75 -6.58 16.64 -9.76
N VAL A 76 -7.24 17.13 -8.72
CA VAL A 76 -6.66 17.98 -7.69
C VAL A 76 -6.74 17.26 -6.36
N ILE A 77 -5.61 17.16 -5.68
CA ILE A 77 -5.48 16.52 -4.37
C ILE A 77 -5.02 17.60 -3.40
N THR A 78 -5.87 17.84 -2.41
CA THR A 78 -5.72 18.91 -1.42
C THR A 78 -5.53 18.25 -0.05
N PRO A 79 -4.29 18.02 0.39
CA PRO A 79 -4.00 17.57 1.74
C PRO A 79 -4.17 18.71 2.75
N THR A 80 -4.63 18.37 3.95
CA THR A 80 -4.72 19.29 5.10
C THR A 80 -3.80 18.76 6.19
N PRO A 81 -2.72 19.49 6.54
CA PRO A 81 -1.87 19.15 7.67
C PRO A 81 -2.65 19.14 8.98
N LYS A 82 -2.22 18.30 9.92
CA LYS A 82 -2.79 18.25 11.27
C LYS A 82 -2.24 19.36 12.17
N SER A 83 -0.95 19.64 12.05
CA SER A 83 -0.30 20.79 12.68
C SER A 83 -0.41 22.05 11.81
N GLU A 84 -0.68 23.20 12.42
CA GLU A 84 -0.72 24.50 11.72
C GLU A 84 0.66 24.91 11.18
N ASN A 85 1.75 24.42 11.78
CA ASN A 85 3.11 24.69 11.35
C ASN A 85 3.61 23.72 10.26
N ALA A 86 2.83 22.68 9.97
CA ALA A 86 3.17 21.71 8.94
C ALA A 86 2.73 22.20 7.55
N LYS A 87 3.51 21.84 6.52
CA LYS A 87 3.22 22.15 5.12
C LYS A 87 3.00 20.86 4.37
N ALA A 88 1.93 20.80 3.58
CA ALA A 88 1.68 19.69 2.67
C ALA A 88 1.62 20.18 1.22
N ASN A 89 2.11 19.37 0.28
CA ASN A 89 2.08 19.73 -1.13
C ASN A 89 0.70 19.44 -1.73
N LYS A 90 0.02 20.49 -2.18
CA LYS A 90 -1.13 20.35 -3.07
C LYS A 90 -0.66 19.80 -4.42
N ILE A 91 -1.36 18.80 -4.94
CA ILE A 91 -1.03 18.17 -6.22
C ILE A 91 -2.12 18.52 -7.23
N ASN A 92 -1.72 19.07 -8.37
CA ASN A 92 -2.56 19.21 -9.54
C ASN A 92 -1.97 18.31 -10.62
N LEU A 93 -2.72 17.32 -11.05
CA LEU A 93 -2.24 16.28 -11.96
C LEU A 93 -3.10 16.24 -13.21
N THR A 94 -2.44 16.31 -14.36
CA THR A 94 -3.03 16.07 -15.67
C THR A 94 -2.70 14.64 -16.09
N LEU A 95 -3.74 13.85 -16.34
CA LEU A 95 -3.64 12.45 -16.73
C LEU A 95 -3.99 12.30 -18.22
N GLY A 96 -3.16 11.53 -18.92
CA GLY A 96 -3.49 10.98 -20.22
C GLY A 96 -4.53 9.85 -20.12
N THR A 97 -5.05 9.44 -21.27
CA THR A 97 -5.97 8.31 -21.38
C THR A 97 -5.33 7.04 -20.85
N LYS A 98 -6.07 6.31 -19.99
CA LYS A 98 -5.63 5.03 -19.38
C LYS A 98 -4.37 5.08 -18.49
N GLN A 99 -3.89 6.27 -18.13
CA GLN A 99 -2.78 6.38 -17.18
C GLN A 99 -3.25 6.12 -15.74
N GLU A 100 -2.43 5.36 -15.01
CA GLU A 100 -2.64 4.95 -13.61
C GLU A 100 -1.34 5.13 -12.79
N PRO A 101 -0.83 6.38 -12.62
CA PRO A 101 0.44 6.60 -11.94
C PRO A 101 0.31 6.45 -10.42
N GLU A 102 1.43 6.14 -9.78
CA GLU A 102 1.59 6.28 -8.34
C GLU A 102 2.04 7.71 -8.02
N ILE A 103 1.40 8.33 -7.03
CA ILE A 103 1.72 9.69 -6.59
C ILE A 103 2.07 9.71 -5.10
N THR A 104 2.90 10.67 -4.72
CA THR A 104 3.31 10.86 -3.32
C THR A 104 2.86 12.23 -2.84
N VAL A 105 2.06 12.23 -1.78
CA VAL A 105 1.73 13.42 -1.00
C VAL A 105 2.66 13.45 0.21
N SER A 106 3.45 14.50 0.31
CA SER A 106 4.36 14.75 1.44
C SER A 106 3.80 15.82 2.37
N CYS A 107 3.98 15.61 3.67
CA CYS A 107 3.78 16.62 4.69
C CYS A 107 5.08 16.76 5.48
N THR A 108 5.50 17.99 5.71
CA THR A 108 6.74 18.32 6.43
C THR A 108 6.45 19.31 7.54
N CYS A 109 6.92 19.02 8.74
CA CYS A 109 6.86 19.91 9.90
C CYS A 109 8.25 20.01 10.52
N ALA A 110 8.88 21.18 10.40
CA ALA A 110 10.29 21.38 10.74
C ALA A 110 11.19 20.30 10.08
N ASP A 111 11.79 19.41 10.89
CA ASP A 111 12.66 18.32 10.43
C ASP A 111 11.92 16.98 10.21
N ASP A 112 10.66 16.88 10.65
CA ASP A 112 9.84 15.68 10.47
C ASP A 112 9.15 15.70 9.10
N LYS A 113 9.12 14.55 8.43
CA LYS A 113 8.52 14.40 7.10
C LYS A 113 7.78 13.07 7.02
N LYS A 114 6.53 13.14 6.60
CA LYS A 114 5.69 11.97 6.36
C LYS A 114 5.18 11.97 4.93
N GLU A 115 5.18 10.78 4.32
CA GLU A 115 4.77 10.58 2.93
C GLU A 115 3.60 9.61 2.86
N TYR A 116 2.65 9.94 1.98
CA TYR A 116 1.44 9.19 1.71
C TYR A 116 1.43 8.84 0.23
N THR A 117 1.52 7.56 -0.07
CA THR A 117 1.49 7.00 -1.41
C THR A 117 0.06 6.73 -1.82
N ILE A 118 -0.34 7.26 -2.98
CA ILE A 118 -1.66 7.05 -3.56
C ILE A 118 -1.48 6.43 -4.94
N GLN A 119 -1.96 5.20 -5.11
CA GLN A 119 -2.02 4.53 -6.41
C GLN A 119 -3.29 4.98 -7.13
N ILE A 120 -3.18 5.62 -8.29
CA ILE A 120 -4.34 5.94 -9.10
C ILE A 120 -4.79 4.67 -9.82
N LYS A 121 -6.10 4.42 -9.83
CA LYS A 121 -6.72 3.34 -10.58
C LYS A 121 -8.01 3.81 -11.24
N ARG A 122 -8.19 3.45 -12.50
CA ARG A 122 -9.40 3.79 -13.25
C ARG A 122 -10.46 2.72 -13.06
N ILE A 123 -11.70 3.16 -12.96
CA ILE A 123 -12.86 2.28 -13.04
C ILE A 123 -13.40 2.28 -14.46
N ASP A 124 -14.00 1.17 -14.89
CA ASP A 124 -14.59 1.00 -16.23
C ASP A 124 -15.94 1.71 -16.36
N LYS A 125 -16.05 2.94 -15.83
CA LYS A 125 -17.22 3.80 -15.94
C LYS A 125 -16.78 5.24 -16.18
N THR A 126 -17.51 5.91 -17.05
CA THR A 126 -17.36 7.35 -17.32
C THR A 126 -17.97 8.18 -16.19
N THR A 127 -17.58 9.45 -16.12
CA THR A 127 -18.07 10.39 -15.11
C THR A 127 -19.61 10.50 -15.14
N ASN A 128 -20.19 10.60 -16.35
CA ASN A 128 -21.64 10.70 -16.55
C ASN A 128 -22.41 9.45 -16.11
N GLU A 129 -21.84 8.25 -16.35
CA GLU A 129 -22.45 6.99 -15.92
C GLU A 129 -22.48 6.88 -14.40
N ILE A 130 -21.43 7.38 -13.74
CA ILE A 130 -21.37 7.40 -12.28
C ILE A 130 -22.38 8.41 -11.73
N GLU A 131 -22.42 9.63 -12.28
CA GLU A 131 -23.37 10.69 -11.86
C GLU A 131 -24.84 10.23 -11.91
N LYS A 132 -25.21 9.48 -12.95
CA LYS A 132 -26.56 8.93 -13.10
C LYS A 132 -26.91 7.92 -11.99
N GLU A 133 -25.92 7.19 -11.49
CA GLU A 133 -26.09 6.15 -10.47
C GLU A 133 -25.91 6.68 -9.02
N ILE A 134 -25.32 7.87 -8.82
CA ILE A 134 -25.19 8.56 -7.52
C ILE A 134 -26.57 8.85 -6.87
N SER A 135 -27.65 8.82 -7.66
CA SER A 135 -29.04 9.05 -7.19
C SER A 135 -29.61 7.91 -6.31
N GLN A 136 -28.94 6.75 -6.18
CA GLN A 136 -29.46 5.65 -5.36
C GLN A 136 -28.52 5.13 -4.27
N ASN A 137 -27.19 5.06 -4.46
CA ASN A 137 -26.34 4.26 -3.55
C ASN A 137 -24.94 4.83 -3.20
N GLY A 138 -24.60 6.05 -3.64
CA GLY A 138 -23.33 6.70 -3.30
C GLY A 138 -22.07 6.06 -3.94
N TYR A 139 -21.03 6.88 -4.13
CA TYR A 139 -19.79 6.54 -4.86
C TYR A 139 -18.98 5.38 -4.26
N ALA A 140 -19.22 5.01 -2.98
CA ALA A 140 -18.50 3.95 -2.26
C ALA A 140 -18.78 2.53 -2.77
N VAL A 141 -19.84 2.35 -3.56
CA VAL A 141 -20.27 1.05 -4.10
C VAL A 141 -19.38 0.57 -5.24
N TYR A 142 -18.61 1.44 -5.92
CA TYR A 142 -17.76 1.04 -7.06
C TYR A 142 -16.40 0.48 -6.65
N VAL A 143 -15.87 0.90 -5.51
CA VAL A 143 -14.58 0.41 -4.98
C VAL A 143 -14.72 -1.02 -4.45
N THR A 144 -15.91 -1.38 -3.96
CA THR A 144 -16.24 -2.72 -3.46
C THR A 144 -16.83 -3.67 -4.51
N ASN A 145 -17.34 -3.16 -5.65
CA ASN A 145 -17.98 -3.99 -6.68
C ASN A 145 -17.12 -4.35 -7.90
N GLN A 146 -15.82 -4.08 -7.88
CA GLN A 146 -14.88 -4.83 -8.72
C GLN A 146 -14.70 -6.23 -8.09
N LYS A 147 -15.79 -7.00 -7.98
CA LYS A 147 -15.79 -8.37 -7.47
C LYS A 147 -14.76 -9.15 -8.29
N PHE A 148 -13.90 -9.91 -7.62
CA PHE A 148 -12.83 -10.69 -8.25
C PHE A 148 -13.30 -11.49 -9.48
N PHE A 149 -14.55 -11.96 -9.44
CA PHE A 149 -15.23 -12.74 -10.49
C PHE A 149 -15.58 -11.97 -11.77
N GLN A 150 -15.68 -10.63 -11.71
CA GLN A 150 -16.02 -9.78 -12.84
C GLN A 150 -14.80 -9.35 -13.66
N LYS A 151 -13.59 -9.65 -13.18
CA LYS A 151 -12.38 -9.44 -13.97
C LYS A 151 -12.38 -10.39 -15.17
N THR A 152 -12.10 -9.85 -16.35
CA THR A 152 -11.94 -10.61 -17.59
C THR A 152 -10.96 -11.76 -17.42
N ASP A 153 -9.85 -11.52 -16.73
CA ASP A 153 -8.78 -12.52 -16.51
C ASP A 153 -9.28 -13.71 -15.68
N PHE A 154 -10.14 -13.45 -14.70
CA PHE A 154 -10.74 -14.49 -13.88
C PHE A 154 -11.74 -15.32 -14.68
N LEU A 155 -12.60 -14.68 -15.46
CA LEU A 155 -13.61 -15.37 -16.29
C LEU A 155 -12.94 -16.25 -17.34
N VAL A 156 -11.89 -15.76 -18.01
CA VAL A 156 -11.10 -16.54 -18.97
C VAL A 156 -10.48 -17.76 -18.30
N CYS A 157 -9.90 -17.60 -17.11
CA CYS A 157 -9.33 -18.71 -16.35
C CYS A 157 -10.38 -19.75 -15.95
N ALA A 158 -11.53 -19.32 -15.41
CA ALA A 158 -12.62 -20.21 -15.01
C ALA A 158 -13.17 -21.01 -16.20
N CYS A 159 -13.39 -20.36 -17.35
CA CYS A 159 -13.81 -21.01 -18.58
C CYS A 159 -12.78 -22.04 -19.08
N ALA A 160 -11.48 -21.71 -19.04
CA ALA A 160 -10.42 -22.63 -19.43
C ALA A 160 -10.39 -23.90 -18.57
N VAL A 161 -10.56 -23.75 -17.24
CA VAL A 161 -10.63 -24.90 -16.33
C VAL A 161 -11.83 -25.78 -16.63
N LEU A 162 -13.02 -25.20 -16.84
CA LEU A 162 -14.24 -25.95 -17.17
C LEU A 162 -14.12 -26.72 -18.48
N ILE A 163 -13.54 -26.10 -19.51
CA ILE A 163 -13.29 -26.75 -20.81
C ILE A 163 -12.31 -27.92 -20.63
N GLY A 164 -11.24 -27.74 -19.84
CA GLY A 164 -10.28 -28.81 -19.53
C GLY A 164 -10.93 -30.01 -18.85
N VAL A 165 -11.76 -29.77 -17.82
CA VAL A 165 -12.52 -30.83 -17.14
C VAL A 165 -13.47 -31.55 -18.09
N LEU A 166 -14.14 -30.80 -18.98
CA LEU A 166 -15.05 -31.38 -19.97
C LEU A 166 -14.31 -32.28 -20.97
N ILE A 167 -13.14 -31.85 -21.47
CA ILE A 167 -12.28 -32.64 -22.35
C ILE A 167 -11.83 -33.93 -21.66
N ILE A 168 -11.35 -33.85 -20.42
CA ILE A 168 -10.93 -35.03 -19.65
C ILE A 168 -12.10 -36.00 -19.45
N THR A 169 -13.29 -35.47 -19.16
CA THR A 169 -14.51 -36.27 -18.97
C THR A 169 -14.92 -36.97 -20.27
N LEU A 170 -14.85 -36.28 -21.42
CA LEU A 170 -15.13 -36.86 -22.73
C LEU A 170 -14.11 -37.93 -23.11
N LEU A 171 -12.82 -37.70 -22.84
CA LEU A 171 -11.77 -38.69 -23.04
C LEU A 171 -12.01 -39.93 -22.17
N TYR A 172 -12.38 -39.75 -20.90
CA TYR A 172 -12.74 -40.85 -20.01
C TYR A 172 -13.95 -41.64 -20.53
N LEU A 173 -15.00 -40.97 -21.00
CA LEU A 173 -16.17 -41.64 -21.57
C LEU A 173 -15.82 -42.38 -22.87
N PHE A 174 -14.96 -41.81 -23.70
CA PHE A 174 -14.51 -42.43 -24.94
C PHE A 174 -13.67 -43.68 -24.69
N THR A 175 -12.70 -43.61 -23.77
CA THR A 175 -11.89 -44.77 -23.38
C THR A 175 -12.74 -45.85 -22.71
N ARG A 176 -13.66 -45.47 -21.82
CA ARG A 176 -14.66 -46.39 -21.24
C ARG A 176 -15.50 -47.09 -22.32
N LYS A 177 -15.94 -46.37 -23.35
CA LYS A 177 -16.74 -46.95 -24.44
C LYS A 177 -15.95 -47.93 -25.32
N LYS A 178 -14.66 -47.66 -25.58
CA LYS A 178 -13.86 -48.47 -26.50
C LYS A 178 -13.07 -49.61 -25.85
N LEU A 179 -12.69 -49.50 -24.58
CA LEU A 179 -11.78 -50.45 -23.91
C LEU A 179 -12.48 -51.50 -23.04
N ILE A 180 -13.83 -51.49 -22.93
CA ILE A 180 -14.59 -52.44 -22.08
C ILE A 180 -15.14 -53.65 -22.87
N LYS A 181 -14.75 -53.86 -24.12
CA LYS A 181 -14.93 -55.19 -24.74
C LYS A 181 -13.83 -56.12 -24.24
N ALA A 182 -14.02 -56.66 -23.04
CA ALA A 182 -13.13 -57.65 -22.43
C ALA A 182 -13.24 -59.04 -23.06
N TYR A 183 -14.35 -59.30 -23.74
CA TYR A 183 -14.62 -60.54 -24.46
C TYR A 183 -14.68 -60.24 -25.96
N ASP A 184 -13.93 -61.02 -26.73
CA ASP A 184 -14.08 -61.07 -28.18
C ASP A 184 -15.38 -61.82 -28.50
N GLU A 185 -16.25 -61.18 -29.28
CA GLU A 185 -17.58 -61.67 -29.64
C GLU A 185 -17.51 -62.99 -30.43
N ASN A 186 -16.36 -63.31 -31.00
CA ASN A 186 -16.12 -64.52 -31.79
C ASN A 186 -15.29 -65.59 -31.04
N GLU A 187 -14.99 -65.40 -29.76
CA GLU A 187 -14.23 -66.37 -29.00
C GLU A 187 -15.07 -67.61 -28.70
N LYS A 188 -14.54 -68.78 -29.07
CA LYS A 188 -15.23 -70.07 -28.83
C LYS A 188 -15.18 -70.38 -27.32
N PRO A 189 -16.27 -70.88 -26.72
CA PRO A 189 -16.26 -71.23 -25.30
C PRO A 189 -15.16 -72.25 -25.01
N PHE A 190 -14.35 -71.96 -23.99
CA PHE A 190 -13.18 -72.77 -23.63
C PHE A 190 -13.53 -74.19 -23.17
N TYR A 191 -14.77 -74.38 -22.70
CA TYR A 191 -15.30 -75.68 -22.29
C TYR A 191 -16.44 -76.08 -23.22
N ARG A 192 -16.45 -77.35 -23.61
CA ARG A 192 -17.65 -77.95 -24.20
C ARG A 192 -18.65 -78.18 -23.08
N ILE A 193 -19.88 -77.76 -23.30
CA ILE A 193 -21.01 -78.12 -22.45
C ILE A 193 -21.44 -79.49 -22.95
N ASP A 194 -21.07 -80.51 -22.19
CA ASP A 194 -21.46 -81.91 -22.43
C ASP A 194 -22.92 -82.13 -22.02
#